data_AF-A0A3Q9SAR6-F1
#
_entry.id   AF-A0A3Q9SAR6-F1
#
_cell.length_a   1.000
_cell.length_b   1.000
_cell.length_c   1.000
_cell.angle_alpha   90.00
_cell.angle_beta   90.00
_cell.angle_gamma   90.00
#
_symmetry.space_group_name_H-M   'P 1'
#
loop_
_entity.id
_entity.type
_entity.pdbx_description
1 polymer ?
#
loop_
_entity_poly.entity_id
_entity_poly.type
_entity_poly.pdbx_seq_one_letter_code
_entity_poly.pdbx_strand_id
1 'polypeptide(L)' 'MNWYRQPVNSSEFKAGLKETKLFRLYMLLASLTKEEREGQKVSTRIAVVRREIERRKKSGSK' A
#
# COMPACT_ATOMS: atom_id res chain seq x y z
N MET A 1 -4.09 8.64 -12.63
CA MET A 1 -3.69 9.27 -11.34
C MET A 1 -3.05 8.23 -10.43
N ASN A 2 -1.89 8.53 -9.84
CA ASN A 2 -1.20 7.64 -8.88
C ASN A 2 -1.81 7.79 -7.48
N TRP A 3 -2.87 7.03 -7.20
CA TRP A 3 -3.63 7.08 -5.92
C TRP A 3 -2.75 6.93 -4.66
N TYR A 4 -1.66 6.17 -4.75
CA TYR A 4 -0.75 5.90 -3.62
C TYR A 4 0.09 7.12 -3.19
N ARG A 5 0.13 8.18 -4.01
CA ARG A 5 0.78 9.45 -3.67
C ARG A 5 -0.16 10.38 -2.88
N GLN A 6 -1.46 10.14 -2.93
CA GLN A 6 -2.44 10.92 -2.18
C GLN A 6 -2.23 10.76 -0.66
N PRO A 7 -2.75 11.68 0.17
CA PRO A 7 -2.70 11.54 1.63
C PRO A 7 -3.30 10.21 2.06
N VAL A 8 -2.68 9.52 3.02
CA VAL A 8 -3.11 8.17 3.47
C VAL A 8 -4.56 8.12 3.99
N ASN A 9 -5.11 9.26 4.39
CA ASN A 9 -6.47 9.38 4.91
C ASN A 9 -7.51 9.75 3.84
N SER A 10 -7.06 10.12 2.63
CA SER A 10 -7.93 10.52 1.52
C SER A 10 -8.83 9.38 1.04
N SER A 11 -9.98 9.74 0.47
CA SER A 11 -10.89 8.81 -0.21
C SER A 11 -10.18 8.05 -1.32
N GLU A 12 -9.37 8.75 -2.10
CA GLU A 12 -8.67 8.22 -3.27
C GLU A 12 -7.63 7.18 -2.85
N PHE A 13 -6.87 7.45 -1.78
CA PHE A 13 -5.90 6.49 -1.26
C PHE A 13 -6.58 5.22 -0.76
N LYS A 14 -7.67 5.37 0.03
CA LYS A 14 -8.42 4.24 0.57
C LYS A 14 -9.11 3.41 -0.52
N ALA A 15 -9.69 4.06 -1.53
CA ALA A 15 -10.31 3.41 -2.68
C ALA A 15 -9.26 2.64 -3.48
N GLY A 16 -8.16 3.31 -3.87
CA GLY A 16 -7.06 2.67 -4.59
C GLY A 16 -6.45 1.49 -3.83
N LEU A 17 -6.28 1.61 -2.52
CA LEU A 17 -5.79 0.53 -1.67
C LEU A 17 -6.72 -0.70 -1.74
N LYS A 18 -8.04 -0.50 -1.63
CA LYS A 18 -9.05 -1.58 -1.67
C LYS A 18 -9.21 -2.23 -3.05
N GLU A 19 -9.22 -1.43 -4.10
CA GLU A 19 -9.49 -1.89 -5.47
C GLU A 19 -8.25 -2.51 -6.14
N THR A 20 -7.05 -2.09 -5.74
CA THR A 20 -5.80 -2.60 -6.32
C THR A 20 -5.64 -4.10 -6.05
N LYS A 21 -5.35 -4.88 -7.10
CA LYS A 21 -5.08 -6.33 -7.00
C LYS A 21 -3.93 -6.63 -6.03
N LEU A 22 -4.02 -7.74 -5.30
CA LEU A 22 -3.06 -8.11 -4.25
C LEU A 22 -1.60 -8.14 -4.75
N PHE A 23 -1.33 -8.70 -5.94
CA PHE A 23 0.02 -8.74 -6.50
C PHE A 23 0.61 -7.32 -6.72
N ARG A 24 -0.23 -6.36 -7.13
CA ARG A 24 0.20 -4.96 -7.30
C ARG A 24 0.48 -4.28 -5.97
N LEU A 25 -0.19 -4.68 -4.89
CA LEU A 25 0.13 -4.20 -3.55
C LEU A 25 1.53 -4.66 -3.10
N TYR A 26 1.94 -5.89 -3.42
CA TYR A 26 3.31 -6.34 -3.16
C TYR A 26 4.36 -5.55 -3.95
N MET A 27 4.11 -5.29 -5.24
CA MET A 27 4.99 -4.44 -6.06
C MET A 27 5.09 -3.02 -5.48
N LEU A 28 3.95 -2.45 -5.08
CA LEU A 28 3.91 -1.13 -4.45
C LEU A 28 4.70 -1.12 -3.13
N LEU A 29 4.56 -2.15 -2.31
CA LEU A 29 5.32 -2.29 -1.05
C LEU A 29 6.84 -2.32 -1.32
N ALA A 30 7.29 -3.07 -2.32
CA ALA A 30 8.70 -3.10 -2.71
C ALA A 30 9.20 -1.73 -3.18
N SER A 31 8.43 -1.02 -4.01
CA SER A 31 8.76 0.33 -4.46
C SER A 31 8.85 1.32 -3.30
N LEU A 32 7.87 1.32 -2.39
CA LEU A 32 7.86 2.21 -1.22
C LEU A 32 9.04 1.91 -0.28
N THR A 33 9.39 0.63 -0.11
CA THR A 33 10.57 0.22 0.69
C THR A 33 11.88 0.73 0.08
N LYS A 34 11.98 0.74 -1.26
CA LYS A 34 13.12 1.35 -1.96
C LYS A 34 13.19 2.86 -1.72
N GLU A 35 12.05 3.55 -1.86
CA GLU A 35 11.96 5.00 -1.60
C GLU A 35 12.33 5.36 -0.16
N GLU A 36 11.91 4.55 0.83
CA GLU A 36 12.29 4.75 2.22
C GLU A 36 13.81 4.63 2.43
N ARG A 37 14.45 3.64 1.80
CA ARG A 37 15.91 3.47 1.83
C ARG A 37 16.65 4.62 1.15
N GLU A 38 16.03 5.25 0.17
CA GLU A 38 16.52 6.46 -0.50
C GLU A 38 16.26 7.74 0.32
N GLY A 39 15.70 7.63 1.53
CA GLY A 39 15.49 8.74 2.46
C GLY A 39 14.11 9.39 2.38
N GLN A 40 13.18 8.85 1.59
CA GLN A 40 11.83 9.40 1.52
C GLN A 40 11.00 9.04 2.76
N LYS A 41 10.19 9.99 3.23
CA LYS A 41 9.28 9.81 4.38
C LYS A 41 8.00 9.07 3.97
N VAL A 42 8.12 7.78 3.68
CA VAL A 42 7.01 6.92 3.21
C VAL A 42 6.65 5.77 4.17
N SER A 43 7.26 5.71 5.36
CA SER A 43 7.03 4.68 6.39
C SER A 43 5.55 4.44 6.73
N THR A 44 4.76 5.51 6.87
CA THR A 44 3.31 5.40 7.13
C THR A 44 2.57 4.70 5.99
N ARG A 45 2.94 4.99 4.73
CA ARG A 45 2.34 4.34 3.56
C ARG A 45 2.69 2.85 3.52
N ILE A 46 3.95 2.51 3.80
CA ILE A 46 4.43 1.12 3.92
C ILE A 46 3.58 0.37 4.94
N ALA A 47 3.40 0.92 6.14
CA ALA A 47 2.63 0.28 7.21
C ALA A 47 1.18 0.00 6.79
N VAL A 48 0.53 0.94 6.11
CA VAL A 48 -0.85 0.80 5.64
C VAL A 48 -0.96 -0.26 4.53
N VAL A 49 -0.08 -0.23 3.54
CA VAL A 49 -0.05 -1.22 2.45
C VAL A 49 0.22 -2.62 3.00
N ARG A 50 1.19 -2.76 3.91
CA ARG A 50 1.51 -4.04 4.57
C ARG A 50 0.32 -4.59 5.34
N ARG A 51 -0.38 -3.75 6.10
CA ARG A 51 -1.59 -4.15 6.85
C ARG A 51 -2.68 -4.68 5.92
N GLU A 52 -2.91 -4.02 4.79
CA GLU A 52 -3.91 -4.45 3.82
C GLU A 52 -3.56 -5.80 3.17
N ILE A 53 -2.28 -6.01 2.82
CA ILE A 53 -1.79 -7.29 2.30
C ILE A 53 -2.06 -8.41 3.32
N GLU A 54 -1.67 -8.22 4.59
CA GLU A 54 -1.87 -9.24 5.61
C GLU A 54 -3.35 -9.50 5.90
N ARG A 55 -4.20 -8.47 5.86
CA ARG A 55 -5.64 -8.63 5.96
C ARG A 55 -6.18 -9.54 4.86
N ARG A 56 -5.77 -9.31 3.60
CA ARG A 56 -6.25 -10.11 2.46
C ARG A 56 -5.74 -11.53 2.45
N LYS A 57 -4.49 -11.76 2.86
CA LYS A 57 -3.94 -13.11 3.03
C LYS A 57 -4.79 -13.91 4.01
N LYS A 58 -5.12 -13.33 5.17
CA LYS A 58 -5.99 -13.97 6.17
C LYS A 58 -7.40 -14.23 5.66
N SER A 59 -7.97 -13.31 4.87
CA SER A 59 -9.32 -13.48 4.30
C SER A 59 -9.39 -14.48 3.13
N GLY A 60 -8.28 -14.74 2.43
CA GLY A 60 -8.22 -15.69 1.32
C GLY A 60 -7.88 -17.14 1.71
N SER A 61 -7.55 -17.39 2.99
CA SER A 61 -7.30 -18.75 3.52
C SER A 61 -8.57 -19.42 4.06
N LYS A 62 -9.74 -19.12 3.49
CA LYS A 62 -11.03 -19.66 3.92
C LYS A 62 -11.68 -20.45 2.80
#